data_AF-A0A0D2LR32-F1
#
_entry.id   AF-A0A0D2LR32-F1
#
_cell.length_a   1.000
_cell.length_b   1.000
_cell.length_c   1.000
_cell.angle_alpha   90.00
_cell.angle_beta   90.00
_cell.angle_gamma   90.00
#
_symmetry.space_group_name_H-M   'P 1'
#
loop_
_entity.id
_entity.type
_entity.pdbx_description
1 polymer ?
#
loop_
_entity_poly.entity_id
_entity_poly.type
_entity_poly.pdbx_seq_one_letter_code
_entity_poly.pdbx_strand_id
1 'polypeptide(L)'
;MPACYDRALPTDAMLGAAGFNARKQTTFFIARDVLVPPSDLMDQIFPWVEDEQRALSRRAEGNGIHGRDNSLVLFLDLLIFLRKVLLQDAAVLFSSYPNCPVFKYPPFNSTSFHEFSAASSRIISAAEDDVKHQLDALPEDIAATFRAAMMTTAMHLERDRLAREASNSRLEERMGVIQNIATASFLSGATGKKRKAFEASLEMLENTRPAPARMSSCASSHTSVTPLASIPNIVPDIQPSQSNETGMLSAAETAPASTHSHTPDHQVPTTVVSNSGNIYSSLIFPISSSEPSVVEKQQSAITTLESIFPAERLMNHQFDWDEKTSTWLPKFSFWKPKSNVLTVDNIWREDRFGIDGLFSIQELNAQWDARWKRNNHSIKQEAYWRKKVVNIIDTLSRKPNWNGTIAFRFLHDVYKTQMKTGRTFSDYLTRATTAQIIEASGSYVK
;
A
#
# COMPACT_ATOMS: atom_id res chain seq x y z
N MET A 1 -2.41 10.97 4.28
CA MET A 1 -2.02 9.63 4.77
C MET A 1 -0.50 9.54 4.90
N PRO A 2 0.07 9.62 6.12
CA PRO A 2 1.50 9.43 6.38
C PRO A 2 1.91 7.95 6.31
N ALA A 3 3.15 7.72 5.88
CA ALA A 3 3.71 6.47 5.37
C ALA A 3 4.09 5.42 6.43
N CYS A 4 3.26 5.20 7.45
CA CYS A 4 3.54 4.17 8.47
C CYS A 4 3.14 2.74 8.04
N TYR A 5 2.35 2.60 6.96
CA TYR A 5 2.01 1.32 6.35
C TYR A 5 2.49 1.28 4.89
N ASP A 6 3.81 1.16 4.71
CA ASP A 6 4.48 1.20 3.40
C ASP A 6 4.36 -0.12 2.60
N ARG A 7 3.26 -0.83 2.83
CA ARG A 7 2.75 -1.88 1.95
C ARG A 7 1.26 -1.66 1.86
N ALA A 8 0.82 -0.95 0.82
CA ALA A 8 -0.52 -1.20 0.33
C ALA A 8 -0.55 -2.70 0.01
N LEU A 9 -1.26 -3.47 0.83
CA LEU A 9 -1.48 -4.89 0.55
C LEU A 9 -2.05 -4.97 -0.87
N PRO A 10 -1.57 -5.89 -1.73
CA PRO A 10 -2.10 -5.99 -3.09
C PRO A 10 -3.62 -6.09 -3.03
N THR A 11 -4.33 -5.26 -3.79
CA THR A 11 -5.81 -5.21 -3.76
C THR A 11 -6.41 -6.60 -3.97
N ASP A 12 -5.83 -7.40 -4.86
CA ASP A 12 -6.23 -8.79 -5.11
C ASP A 12 -6.05 -9.67 -3.86
N ALA A 13 -4.97 -9.49 -3.12
CA ALA A 13 -4.73 -10.22 -1.86
C ALA A 13 -5.69 -9.77 -0.76
N MET A 14 -5.99 -8.47 -0.68
CA MET A 14 -6.98 -7.93 0.26
C MET A 14 -8.39 -8.44 -0.05
N LEU A 15 -8.79 -8.38 -1.32
CA LEU A 15 -10.09 -8.86 -1.78
C LEU A 15 -10.22 -10.37 -1.57
N GLY A 16 -9.19 -11.14 -1.94
CA GLY A 16 -9.14 -12.58 -1.70
C GLY A 16 -9.20 -12.95 -0.22
N ALA A 17 -8.47 -12.23 0.64
CA ALA A 17 -8.51 -12.42 2.09
C ALA A 17 -9.86 -12.02 2.70
N ALA A 18 -10.54 -11.03 2.12
CA ALA A 18 -11.87 -10.60 2.51
C ALA A 18 -13.00 -11.47 1.91
N GLY A 19 -12.67 -12.58 1.23
CA GLY A 19 -13.63 -13.52 0.65
C GLY A 19 -14.21 -13.12 -0.71
N PHE A 20 -13.72 -12.05 -1.33
CA PHE A 20 -14.12 -11.62 -2.67
C PHE A 20 -13.27 -12.27 -3.76
N ASN A 21 -13.78 -12.24 -5.00
CA ASN A 21 -13.02 -12.71 -6.16
C ASN A 21 -11.86 -11.77 -6.50
N ALA A 22 -10.67 -12.11 -6.00
CA ALA A 22 -9.42 -11.39 -6.21
C ALA A 22 -9.07 -11.09 -7.68
N ARG A 23 -9.58 -11.87 -8.65
CA ARG A 23 -9.28 -11.72 -10.08
C ARG A 23 -10.24 -10.80 -10.83
N LYS A 24 -11.33 -10.37 -10.17
CA LYS A 24 -12.37 -9.51 -10.76
C LYS A 24 -12.68 -8.37 -9.81
N GLN A 25 -11.77 -7.39 -9.75
CA GLN A 25 -11.91 -6.22 -8.88
C GLN A 25 -13.20 -5.42 -9.15
N THR A 26 -13.78 -5.47 -10.35
CA THR A 26 -15.02 -4.71 -10.65
C THR A 26 -16.30 -5.38 -10.13
N THR A 27 -16.21 -6.58 -9.55
CA THR A 27 -17.39 -7.35 -9.11
C THR A 27 -17.59 -7.34 -7.59
N PHE A 28 -16.81 -6.58 -6.82
CA PHE A 28 -17.06 -6.47 -5.38
C PHE A 28 -18.12 -5.39 -5.13
N PHE A 29 -19.14 -5.76 -4.38
CA PHE A 29 -20.22 -4.88 -3.94
C PHE A 29 -20.48 -5.17 -2.47
N ILE A 30 -20.54 -4.12 -1.66
CA ILE A 30 -20.85 -4.21 -0.24
C ILE A 30 -22.22 -3.57 -0.05
N ALA A 31 -23.28 -4.40 -0.09
CA ALA A 31 -24.66 -3.93 -0.08
C ALA A 31 -24.98 -3.03 1.12
N ARG A 32 -24.42 -3.34 2.29
CA ARG A 32 -24.63 -2.54 3.50
C ARG A 32 -24.06 -1.12 3.44
N ASP A 33 -23.16 -0.80 2.51
CA ASP A 33 -22.57 0.55 2.43
C ASP A 33 -23.61 1.63 2.09
N VAL A 34 -24.74 1.24 1.48
CA VAL A 34 -25.88 2.12 1.19
C VAL A 34 -26.67 2.53 2.44
N LEU A 35 -26.51 1.82 3.56
CA LEU A 35 -27.12 2.21 4.83
C LEU A 35 -26.43 3.46 5.37
N VAL A 36 -27.19 4.52 5.60
CA VAL A 36 -26.67 5.75 6.23
C VAL A 36 -27.20 5.79 7.67
N PRO A 37 -26.35 5.54 8.69
CA PRO A 37 -26.79 5.64 10.08
C PRO A 37 -27.18 7.07 10.45
N PRO A 38 -28.25 7.26 11.24
CA PRO A 38 -28.61 8.55 11.83
C PRO A 38 -27.45 9.19 12.62
N SER A 39 -27.31 10.52 12.51
CA SER A 39 -26.20 11.26 13.14
C SER A 39 -26.23 11.18 14.66
N ASP A 40 -27.42 11.21 15.26
CA ASP A 40 -27.62 11.06 16.70
C ASP A 40 -27.12 9.72 17.26
N LEU A 41 -27.15 8.66 16.45
CA LEU A 41 -26.57 7.36 16.81
C LEU A 41 -25.06 7.35 16.61
N MET A 42 -24.57 7.97 15.53
CA MET A 42 -23.13 8.10 15.24
C MET A 42 -22.42 8.83 16.37
N ASP A 43 -23.00 9.92 16.87
CA ASP A 43 -22.41 10.77 17.93
C ASP A 43 -22.32 10.05 19.29
N GLN A 44 -23.09 8.97 19.48
CA GLN A 44 -23.06 8.17 20.71
C GLN A 44 -21.99 7.08 20.71
N ILE A 45 -21.39 6.76 19.55
CA ILE A 45 -20.30 5.78 19.46
C ILE A 45 -18.96 6.55 19.49
N PHE A 46 -18.13 6.32 20.51
CA PHE A 46 -16.90 7.09 20.74
C PHE A 46 -17.12 8.62 20.83
N PRO A 47 -17.99 9.12 21.73
CA PRO A 47 -18.43 10.53 21.76
C PRO A 47 -17.31 11.55 22.02
N TRP A 48 -16.14 11.09 22.47
CA TRP A 48 -14.98 11.90 22.83
C TRP A 48 -14.01 12.17 21.66
N VAL A 49 -14.22 11.56 20.50
CA VAL A 49 -13.22 11.57 19.41
C VAL A 49 -13.01 12.97 18.83
N GLU A 50 -14.06 13.76 18.65
CA GLU A 50 -13.98 15.13 18.14
C GLU A 50 -13.27 16.07 19.13
N ASP A 51 -13.49 15.87 20.44
CA ASP A 51 -12.76 16.59 21.48
C ASP A 51 -11.26 16.29 21.40
N GLU A 52 -10.89 15.03 21.21
CA GLU A 52 -9.50 14.61 21.06
C GLU A 52 -8.87 15.10 19.76
N GLN A 53 -9.61 15.11 18.64
CA GLN A 53 -9.14 15.73 17.40
C GLN A 53 -8.86 17.23 17.60
N ARG A 54 -9.76 17.96 18.28
CA ARG A 54 -9.54 19.37 18.63
C ARG A 54 -8.36 19.56 19.58
N ALA A 55 -8.20 18.68 20.57
CA ALA A 55 -7.05 18.73 21.48
C ALA A 55 -5.73 18.49 20.74
N LEU A 56 -5.71 17.54 19.80
CA LEU A 56 -4.54 17.25 18.97
C LEU A 56 -4.18 18.41 18.04
N SER A 57 -5.16 19.03 17.38
CA SER A 57 -4.93 20.22 16.54
C SER A 57 -4.31 21.36 17.33
N ARG A 58 -4.84 21.65 18.54
CA ARG A 58 -4.27 22.66 19.43
C ARG A 58 -2.82 22.35 19.83
N ARG A 59 -2.49 21.09 20.10
CA ARG A 59 -1.09 20.68 20.39
C ARG A 59 -0.18 20.91 19.19
N ALA A 60 -0.63 20.57 17.99
CA ALA A 60 0.13 20.76 16.76
C ALA A 60 0.37 22.23 16.42
N GLU A 61 -0.60 23.11 16.71
CA GLU A 61 -0.47 24.56 16.56
C GLU A 61 0.51 25.16 17.57
N GLY A 62 0.43 24.77 18.84
CA GLY A 62 1.27 25.32 19.90
C GLY A 62 2.73 24.84 19.88
N ASN A 63 2.97 23.59 19.48
CA ASN A 63 4.30 22.94 19.57
C ASN A 63 4.92 22.63 18.21
N GLY A 64 4.32 23.09 17.11
CA GLY A 64 4.80 22.86 15.75
C GLY A 64 4.99 21.37 15.44
N ILE A 65 6.18 20.99 14.98
CA ILE A 65 6.50 19.59 14.60
C ILE A 65 6.38 18.64 15.81
N HIS A 66 6.73 19.09 17.02
CA HIS A 66 6.69 18.27 18.23
C HIS A 66 5.27 18.05 18.77
N GLY A 67 4.30 18.85 18.31
CA GLY A 67 2.88 18.68 18.62
C GLY A 67 2.14 17.77 17.64
N ARG A 68 2.79 17.31 16.57
CA ARG A 68 2.18 16.47 15.54
C ARG A 68 2.24 15.00 15.96
N ASP A 69 1.07 14.39 16.09
CA ASP A 69 0.94 12.94 16.25
C ASP A 69 0.11 12.36 15.11
N ASN A 70 0.80 12.00 14.04
CA ASN A 70 0.18 11.43 12.84
C ASN A 70 -0.52 10.08 13.10
N SER A 71 -0.02 9.30 14.06
CA SER A 71 -0.62 8.02 14.42
C SER A 71 -1.95 8.24 15.12
N LEU A 72 -2.00 9.22 16.02
CA LEU A 72 -3.24 9.60 16.70
C LEU A 72 -4.25 10.18 15.71
N VAL A 73 -3.84 11.01 14.73
CA VAL A 73 -4.75 11.45 13.66
C VAL A 73 -5.39 10.25 12.95
N LEU A 74 -4.57 9.31 12.46
CA LEU A 74 -5.07 8.13 11.74
C LEU A 74 -5.95 7.24 12.62
N PHE A 75 -5.63 7.12 13.91
CA PHE A 75 -6.40 6.34 14.86
C PHE A 75 -7.78 6.96 15.12
N LEU A 76 -7.84 8.28 15.33
CA LEU A 76 -9.11 9.00 15.53
C LEU A 76 -9.98 8.95 14.26
N ASP A 77 -9.39 9.12 13.09
CA ASP A 77 -10.08 8.98 11.79
C ASP A 77 -10.63 7.55 11.60
N LEU A 78 -9.86 6.52 12.00
CA LEU A 78 -10.31 5.14 12.00
C LEU A 78 -11.51 4.93 12.92
N LEU A 79 -11.51 5.50 14.13
CA LEU A 79 -12.63 5.38 15.05
C LEU A 79 -13.91 5.99 14.46
N ILE A 80 -13.82 7.17 13.81
CA ILE A 80 -14.95 7.79 13.12
C ILE A 80 -15.47 6.89 12.00
N PHE A 81 -14.57 6.33 11.18
CA PHE A 81 -14.95 5.37 10.14
C PHE A 81 -15.67 4.15 10.73
N LEU A 82 -15.17 3.62 11.86
CA LEU A 82 -15.75 2.47 12.54
C LEU A 82 -17.13 2.75 13.14
N ARG A 83 -17.50 4.00 13.47
CA ARG A 83 -18.86 4.33 13.92
C ARG A 83 -19.91 3.89 12.89
N LYS A 84 -19.68 4.26 11.64
CA LYS A 84 -20.57 3.93 10.51
C LYS A 84 -20.67 2.41 10.38
N VAL A 85 -19.54 1.73 10.31
CA VAL A 85 -19.47 0.27 10.13
C VAL A 85 -20.16 -0.47 11.28
N LEU A 86 -19.88 -0.08 12.52
CA LEU A 86 -20.49 -0.69 13.71
C LEU A 86 -22.01 -0.55 13.71
N LEU A 87 -22.54 0.64 13.39
CA LEU A 87 -23.98 0.86 13.37
C LEU A 87 -24.66 0.10 12.21
N GLN A 88 -24.05 0.09 11.02
CA GLN A 88 -24.54 -0.68 9.87
C GLN A 88 -24.60 -2.19 10.19
N ASP A 89 -23.50 -2.75 10.71
CA ASP A 89 -23.40 -4.17 11.00
C ASP A 89 -24.30 -4.55 12.19
N ALA A 90 -24.37 -3.71 13.22
CA ALA A 90 -25.27 -3.90 14.36
C ALA A 90 -26.74 -3.91 13.93
N ALA A 91 -27.16 -3.01 13.04
CA ALA A 91 -28.52 -2.95 12.52
C ALA A 91 -28.94 -4.25 11.83
N VAL A 92 -28.03 -4.84 11.04
CA VAL A 92 -28.25 -6.15 10.40
C VAL A 92 -28.24 -7.28 11.43
N LEU A 93 -27.27 -7.30 12.34
CA LEU A 93 -27.14 -8.35 13.36
C LEU A 93 -28.30 -8.36 14.35
N PHE A 94 -28.87 -7.21 14.68
CA PHE A 94 -30.01 -7.10 15.59
C PHE A 94 -31.23 -7.89 15.11
N SER A 95 -31.47 -7.93 13.79
CA SER A 95 -32.56 -8.72 13.19
C SER A 95 -32.43 -10.23 13.46
N SER A 96 -31.19 -10.73 13.54
CA SER A 96 -30.91 -12.16 13.68
C SER A 96 -30.64 -12.57 15.13
N TYR A 97 -30.11 -11.65 15.94
CA TYR A 97 -29.65 -11.92 17.30
C TYR A 97 -30.03 -10.80 18.28
N PRO A 98 -31.33 -10.46 18.42
CA PRO A 98 -31.76 -9.30 19.22
C PRO A 98 -31.36 -9.39 20.70
N ASN A 99 -31.10 -10.60 21.21
CA ASN A 99 -30.75 -10.85 22.61
C ASN A 99 -29.24 -10.70 22.92
N CYS A 100 -28.40 -10.35 21.93
CA CYS A 100 -26.98 -10.14 22.17
C CYS A 100 -26.75 -9.06 23.24
N PRO A 101 -25.79 -9.24 24.18
CA PRO A 101 -25.61 -8.31 25.29
C PRO A 101 -25.35 -6.86 24.90
N VAL A 102 -24.71 -6.63 23.75
CA VAL A 102 -24.40 -5.30 23.23
C VAL A 102 -25.65 -4.45 23.00
N PHE A 103 -26.78 -5.09 22.64
CA PHE A 103 -28.04 -4.41 22.35
C PHE A 103 -28.81 -3.95 23.59
N LYS A 104 -28.31 -4.24 24.79
CA LYS A 104 -28.88 -3.75 26.05
C LYS A 104 -28.43 -2.34 26.41
N TYR A 105 -27.41 -1.81 25.73
CA TYR A 105 -26.77 -0.55 26.06
C TYR A 105 -26.98 0.50 24.98
N PRO A 106 -26.94 1.80 25.32
CA PRO A 106 -26.92 2.87 24.34
C PRO A 106 -25.72 2.75 23.38
N PRO A 107 -25.85 3.19 22.12
CA PRO A 107 -27.08 3.68 21.49
C PRO A 107 -28.03 2.56 21.03
N PHE A 108 -27.64 1.30 21.15
CA PHE A 108 -28.33 0.15 20.55
C PHE A 108 -29.66 -0.23 21.19
N ASN A 109 -29.95 0.25 22.40
CA ASN A 109 -31.24 0.06 23.06
C ASN A 109 -32.22 1.21 22.81
N SER A 110 -31.84 2.21 22.00
CA SER A 110 -32.65 3.39 21.73
C SER A 110 -33.71 3.14 20.64
N THR A 111 -34.78 3.94 20.67
CA THR A 111 -35.82 3.92 19.62
C THR A 111 -35.24 4.24 18.24
N SER A 112 -34.36 5.24 18.16
CA SER A 112 -33.69 5.65 16.92
C SER A 112 -32.90 4.49 16.29
N PHE A 113 -32.18 3.70 17.11
CA PHE A 113 -31.49 2.51 16.60
C PHE A 113 -32.45 1.41 16.16
N HIS A 114 -33.54 1.15 16.90
CA HIS A 114 -34.53 0.15 16.51
C HIS A 114 -35.23 0.50 15.19
N GLU A 115 -35.55 1.77 14.96
CA GLU A 115 -36.13 2.25 13.69
C GLU A 115 -35.15 2.07 12.53
N PHE A 116 -33.88 2.46 12.74
CA PHE A 116 -32.82 2.26 11.76
C PHE A 116 -32.62 0.78 11.42
N SER A 117 -32.57 -0.10 12.44
CA SER A 117 -32.45 -1.54 12.27
C SER A 117 -33.65 -2.14 11.52
N ALA A 118 -34.88 -1.73 11.84
CA ALA A 118 -36.08 -2.21 11.17
C ALA A 118 -36.11 -1.88 9.66
N ALA A 119 -35.54 -0.74 9.26
CA ALA A 119 -35.43 -0.34 7.85
C ALA A 119 -34.27 -1.04 7.11
N SER A 120 -33.25 -1.51 7.83
CA SER A 120 -31.96 -1.94 7.26
C SER A 120 -32.07 -3.08 6.23
N SER A 121 -32.79 -4.16 6.54
CA SER A 121 -32.92 -5.31 5.64
C SER A 121 -33.57 -4.94 4.32
N ARG A 122 -34.60 -4.09 4.35
CA ARG A 122 -35.31 -3.64 3.14
C ARG A 122 -34.41 -2.80 2.23
N ILE A 123 -33.64 -1.90 2.82
CA ILE A 123 -32.71 -1.02 2.07
C ILE A 123 -31.60 -1.84 1.43
N ILE A 124 -31.03 -2.80 2.17
CA ILE A 124 -30.00 -3.72 1.63
C ILE A 124 -30.56 -4.54 0.48
N SER A 125 -31.73 -5.16 0.63
CA SER A 125 -32.33 -5.98 -0.43
C SER A 125 -32.64 -5.17 -1.69
N ALA A 126 -33.18 -3.95 -1.53
CA ALA A 126 -33.43 -3.06 -2.66
C ALA A 126 -32.12 -2.72 -3.41
N ALA A 127 -31.04 -2.44 -2.69
CA ALA A 127 -29.75 -2.15 -3.31
C ALA A 127 -29.15 -3.37 -4.04
N GLU A 128 -29.33 -4.58 -3.51
CA GLU A 128 -28.93 -5.81 -4.20
C GLU A 128 -29.74 -6.06 -5.47
N ASP A 129 -31.04 -5.81 -5.43
CA ASP A 129 -31.92 -6.00 -6.58
C ASP A 129 -31.69 -4.94 -7.66
N ASP A 130 -31.39 -3.69 -7.30
CA ASP A 130 -30.98 -2.65 -8.25
C ASP A 130 -29.70 -3.04 -9.00
N VAL A 131 -28.71 -3.62 -8.31
CA VAL A 131 -27.48 -4.12 -8.95
C VAL A 131 -27.77 -5.28 -9.90
N LYS A 132 -28.68 -6.20 -9.53
CA LYS A 132 -29.12 -7.27 -10.44
C LYS A 132 -29.85 -6.71 -11.65
N HIS A 133 -30.76 -5.76 -11.46
CA HIS A 133 -31.50 -5.14 -12.55
C HIS A 133 -30.59 -4.36 -13.51
N GLN A 134 -29.56 -3.67 -13.00
CA GLN A 134 -28.55 -3.02 -13.84
C GLN A 134 -27.74 -4.04 -14.65
N LEU A 135 -27.49 -5.22 -14.08
CA LEU A 135 -26.80 -6.31 -14.79
C LEU A 135 -27.69 -6.93 -15.87
N ASP A 136 -28.99 -7.09 -15.60
CA ASP A 136 -29.97 -7.63 -16.55
C ASP A 136 -30.32 -6.64 -17.67
N ALA A 137 -30.20 -5.34 -17.43
CA ALA A 137 -30.42 -4.29 -18.42
C ALA A 137 -29.24 -4.09 -19.39
N LEU A 138 -28.19 -4.92 -19.32
CA LEU A 138 -27.08 -4.88 -20.26
C LEU A 138 -27.56 -5.28 -21.67
N PRO A 139 -27.07 -4.61 -22.75
CA PRO A 139 -27.34 -5.03 -24.12
C PRO A 139 -27.03 -6.51 -24.35
N GLU A 140 -27.89 -7.21 -25.09
CA GLU A 140 -27.88 -8.68 -25.20
C GLU A 140 -26.53 -9.26 -25.64
N ASP A 141 -25.79 -8.57 -26.50
CA ASP A 141 -24.44 -8.99 -26.94
C ASP A 141 -23.41 -8.96 -25.80
N ILE A 142 -23.52 -7.99 -24.89
CA ILE A 142 -22.68 -7.86 -23.70
C ILE A 142 -23.16 -8.85 -22.63
N ALA A 143 -24.47 -8.98 -22.43
CA ALA A 143 -25.07 -9.92 -21.48
C ALA A 143 -24.79 -11.38 -21.88
N ALA A 144 -24.82 -11.74 -23.15
CA ALA A 144 -24.50 -13.07 -23.65
C ALA A 144 -23.01 -13.41 -23.46
N THR A 145 -22.13 -12.46 -23.77
CA THR A 145 -20.68 -12.61 -23.52
C THR A 145 -20.38 -12.75 -22.03
N PHE A 146 -21.04 -11.93 -21.19
CA PHE A 146 -20.89 -11.99 -19.73
C PHE A 146 -21.44 -13.29 -19.14
N ARG A 147 -22.63 -13.75 -19.58
CA ARG A 147 -23.22 -15.04 -19.18
C ARG A 147 -22.32 -16.21 -19.58
N ALA A 148 -21.78 -16.22 -20.81
CA ALA A 148 -20.85 -17.25 -21.27
C ALA A 148 -19.55 -17.26 -20.43
N ALA A 149 -19.01 -16.08 -20.11
CA ALA A 149 -17.85 -15.95 -19.25
C ALA A 149 -18.13 -16.39 -17.80
N MET A 150 -19.30 -16.06 -17.25
CA MET A 150 -19.73 -16.50 -15.92
C MET A 150 -19.94 -18.01 -15.86
N MET A 151 -20.62 -18.61 -16.84
CA MET A 151 -20.83 -20.05 -16.94
C MET A 151 -19.50 -20.81 -17.06
N THR A 152 -18.56 -20.29 -17.85
CA THR A 152 -17.20 -20.82 -17.94
C THR A 152 -16.47 -20.73 -16.61
N THR A 153 -16.60 -19.60 -15.90
CA THR A 153 -16.00 -19.41 -14.57
C THR A 153 -16.61 -20.36 -13.53
N ALA A 154 -17.93 -20.56 -13.55
CA ALA A 154 -18.65 -21.47 -12.65
C ALA A 154 -18.23 -22.93 -12.89
N MET A 155 -18.09 -23.34 -14.15
CA MET A 155 -17.56 -24.66 -14.51
C MET A 155 -16.12 -24.86 -14.04
N HIS A 156 -15.27 -23.84 -14.13
CA HIS A 156 -13.91 -23.90 -13.59
C HIS A 156 -13.88 -24.02 -12.08
N LEU A 157 -14.72 -23.26 -11.37
CA LEU A 157 -14.82 -23.33 -9.92
C LEU A 157 -15.30 -24.70 -9.44
N GLU A 158 -16.29 -25.28 -10.12
CA GLU A 158 -16.80 -26.62 -9.84
C GLU A 158 -15.75 -27.69 -10.09
N ARG A 159 -14.99 -27.55 -11.19
CA ARG A 159 -13.88 -28.46 -11.51
C ARG A 159 -12.76 -28.39 -10.45
N ASP A 160 -12.44 -27.19 -9.97
CA ASP A 160 -11.46 -26.99 -8.91
C ASP A 160 -11.97 -27.52 -7.56
N ARG A 161 -13.27 -27.36 -7.28
CA ARG A 161 -13.92 -27.91 -6.09
C ARG A 161 -13.85 -29.43 -6.09
N LEU A 162 -14.25 -30.08 -7.18
CA LEU A 162 -14.18 -31.54 -7.34
C LEU A 162 -12.72 -32.04 -7.27
N ALA A 163 -11.77 -31.30 -7.82
CA ALA A 163 -10.34 -31.63 -7.71
C ALA A 163 -9.83 -31.53 -6.27
N ARG A 164 -10.28 -30.52 -5.51
CA ARG A 164 -9.96 -30.39 -4.08
C ARG A 164 -10.61 -31.48 -3.24
N GLU A 165 -11.87 -31.81 -3.48
CA GLU A 165 -12.57 -32.91 -2.82
C GLU A 165 -11.85 -34.24 -3.09
N ALA A 166 -11.49 -34.52 -4.34
CA ALA A 166 -10.72 -35.71 -4.69
C ALA A 166 -9.33 -35.73 -4.03
N SER A 167 -8.66 -34.58 -3.91
CA SER A 167 -7.39 -34.46 -3.18
C SER A 167 -7.56 -34.68 -1.68
N ASN A 168 -8.62 -34.14 -1.09
CA ASN A 168 -8.92 -34.30 0.33
C ASN A 168 -9.28 -35.74 0.67
N SER A 169 -10.10 -36.42 -0.15
CA SER A 169 -10.40 -37.84 0.04
C SER A 169 -9.15 -38.71 -0.05
N ARG A 170 -8.21 -38.41 -0.96
CA ARG A 170 -6.90 -39.10 -1.02
C ARG A 170 -6.04 -38.82 0.21
N LEU A 171 -6.16 -37.64 0.79
CA LEU A 171 -5.41 -37.26 1.98
C LEU A 171 -6.00 -37.93 3.23
N GLU A 172 -7.33 -38.05 3.31
CA GLU A 172 -8.03 -38.84 4.32
C GLU A 172 -7.68 -40.33 4.23
N GLU A 173 -7.59 -40.89 3.02
CA GLU A 173 -7.14 -42.28 2.81
C GLU A 173 -5.71 -42.49 3.33
N ARG A 174 -4.79 -41.55 3.04
CA ARG A 174 -3.43 -41.58 3.58
C ARG A 174 -3.38 -41.39 5.10
N MET A 175 -4.22 -40.51 5.64
CA MET A 175 -4.30 -40.27 7.07
C MET A 175 -4.80 -41.52 7.80
N GLY A 176 -5.77 -42.24 7.24
CA GLY A 176 -6.26 -43.52 7.76
C GLY A 176 -5.16 -44.59 7.81
N VAL A 177 -4.32 -44.69 6.77
CA VAL A 177 -3.15 -45.60 6.77
C VAL A 177 -2.15 -45.20 7.86
N ILE A 178 -1.84 -43.91 8.00
CA ILE A 178 -0.92 -43.41 9.03
C ILE A 178 -1.48 -43.66 10.44
N GLN A 179 -2.78 -43.47 10.64
CA GLN A 179 -3.44 -43.70 11.93
C GLN A 179 -3.49 -45.20 12.28
N ASN A 180 -3.65 -46.08 11.30
CA ASN A 180 -3.52 -47.53 11.48
C ASN A 180 -2.09 -47.95 11.84
N ILE A 181 -1.06 -47.33 11.25
CA ILE A 181 0.36 -47.55 11.60
C ILE A 181 0.65 -47.05 13.02
N ALA A 182 0.14 -45.88 13.38
CA ALA A 182 0.34 -45.28 14.70
C ALA A 182 -0.35 -46.09 15.81
N THR A 183 -1.60 -46.53 15.60
CA THR A 183 -2.34 -47.39 16.54
C THR A 183 -1.72 -48.78 16.68
N ALA A 184 -1.23 -49.38 15.59
CA ALA A 184 -0.49 -50.64 15.65
C ALA A 184 0.82 -50.52 16.44
N SER A 185 1.48 -49.36 16.35
CA SER A 185 2.73 -49.05 17.05
C SER A 185 2.50 -48.71 18.53
N PHE A 186 1.37 -48.09 18.88
CA PHE A 186 1.01 -47.74 20.26
C PHE A 186 0.50 -48.94 21.08
N LEU A 187 -0.15 -49.92 20.43
CA LEU A 187 -0.68 -51.12 21.09
C LEU A 187 0.32 -52.29 21.21
N SER A 188 1.52 -52.20 20.63
CA SER A 188 2.40 -53.38 20.49
C SER A 188 3.78 -53.17 21.12
N GLY A 189 3.91 -53.51 22.40
CA GLY A 189 5.18 -53.93 22.97
C GLY A 189 5.58 -55.32 22.45
N ALA A 190 6.76 -55.40 21.83
CA ALA A 190 7.54 -56.62 21.52
C ALA A 190 6.94 -57.68 20.54
N THR A 191 7.61 -57.88 19.40
CA THR A 191 8.22 -59.15 18.90
C THR A 191 8.35 -59.17 17.37
N GLY A 192 9.49 -59.68 16.89
CA GLY A 192 10.02 -59.53 15.52
C GLY A 192 9.35 -60.33 14.38
N LYS A 193 8.08 -60.75 14.50
CA LYS A 193 7.39 -61.51 13.42
C LYS A 193 6.56 -60.67 12.45
N LYS A 194 6.51 -59.34 12.58
CA LYS A 194 5.60 -58.50 11.77
C LYS A 194 6.26 -57.43 10.90
N ARG A 195 7.57 -57.54 10.62
CA ARG A 195 8.26 -56.70 9.63
C ARG A 195 7.62 -56.79 8.23
N LYS A 196 7.04 -57.96 7.89
CA LYS A 196 6.30 -58.20 6.64
C LYS A 196 5.01 -57.38 6.47
N ALA A 197 4.30 -57.06 7.56
CA ALA A 197 3.07 -56.25 7.49
C ALA A 197 3.38 -54.74 7.39
N PHE A 198 4.49 -54.32 7.98
CA PHE A 198 5.04 -52.98 7.87
C PHE A 198 5.59 -52.71 6.45
N GLU A 199 6.34 -53.68 5.88
CA GLU A 199 6.83 -53.62 4.49
C GLU A 199 5.69 -53.59 3.46
N ALA A 200 4.66 -54.44 3.62
CA ALA A 200 3.51 -54.45 2.70
C ALA A 200 2.70 -53.14 2.72
N SER A 201 2.65 -52.46 3.88
CA SER A 201 1.98 -51.16 4.00
C SER A 201 2.82 -50.01 3.43
N LEU A 202 4.15 -50.14 3.44
CA LEU A 202 5.08 -49.20 2.80
C LEU A 202 5.04 -49.31 1.27
N GLU A 203 4.93 -50.53 0.73
CA GLU A 203 4.80 -50.79 -0.73
C GLU A 203 3.49 -50.21 -1.30
N MET A 204 2.38 -50.21 -0.55
CA MET A 204 1.15 -49.52 -0.97
C MET A 204 1.31 -47.99 -1.03
N LEU A 205 2.19 -47.42 -0.20
CA LEU A 205 2.50 -45.98 -0.22
C LEU A 205 3.38 -45.59 -1.44
N GLU A 206 4.20 -46.52 -1.93
CA GLU A 206 5.17 -46.28 -3.00
C GLU A 206 4.58 -46.47 -4.41
N ASN A 207 3.58 -47.35 -4.56
CA ASN A 207 2.89 -47.63 -5.84
C ASN A 207 1.93 -46.53 -6.36
N THR A 208 1.81 -45.37 -5.68
CA THR A 208 0.99 -44.23 -6.13
C THR A 208 1.79 -42.95 -6.38
N ARG A 209 3.05 -43.07 -6.81
CA ARG A 209 3.89 -41.93 -7.20
C ARG A 209 3.43 -41.35 -8.55
N PRO A 210 3.17 -40.03 -8.67
CA PRO A 210 2.73 -39.46 -9.94
C PRO A 210 3.87 -39.37 -10.96
N ALA A 211 3.58 -39.66 -12.23
CA ALA A 211 4.46 -39.34 -13.35
C ALA A 211 4.59 -37.81 -13.50
N PRO A 212 5.75 -37.28 -13.93
CA PRO A 212 5.94 -35.84 -14.09
C PRO A 212 4.99 -35.29 -15.16
N ALA A 213 4.24 -34.25 -14.80
CA ALA A 213 3.34 -33.55 -15.70
C ALA A 213 4.13 -32.93 -16.87
N ARG A 214 3.94 -33.47 -18.08
CA ARG A 214 4.33 -32.83 -19.34
C ARG A 214 3.50 -31.55 -19.48
N MET A 215 4.13 -30.39 -19.37
CA MET A 215 3.49 -29.12 -19.71
C MET A 215 3.13 -29.13 -21.20
N SER A 216 1.84 -29.32 -21.50
CA SER A 216 1.31 -29.14 -22.85
C SER A 216 1.11 -27.65 -23.09
N SER A 217 2.00 -27.06 -23.87
CA SER A 217 1.88 -25.70 -24.41
C SER A 217 0.82 -25.70 -25.50
N CYS A 218 -0.43 -25.39 -25.16
CA CYS A 218 -1.45 -25.07 -26.15
C CYS A 218 -1.30 -23.59 -26.53
N ALA A 219 -0.61 -23.33 -27.64
CA ALA A 219 -0.63 -22.05 -28.32
C ALA A 219 -2.06 -21.78 -28.80
N SER A 220 -2.72 -20.76 -28.26
CA SER A 220 -3.98 -20.26 -28.79
C SER A 220 -3.67 -19.03 -29.64
N SER A 221 -3.85 -19.20 -30.94
CA SER A 221 -3.85 -18.16 -31.97
C SER A 221 -4.91 -17.10 -31.65
N HIS A 222 -4.47 -15.86 -31.43
CA HIS A 222 -5.35 -14.71 -31.36
C HIS A 222 -5.85 -14.37 -32.77
N THR A 223 -7.16 -14.51 -32.98
CA THR A 223 -7.88 -13.81 -34.05
C THR A 223 -7.97 -12.32 -33.67
N SER A 224 -7.57 -11.48 -34.62
CA SER A 224 -7.58 -10.02 -34.54
C SER A 224 -9.00 -9.49 -34.35
N VAL A 225 -9.20 -8.64 -33.33
CA VAL A 225 -10.40 -7.79 -33.20
C VAL A 225 -9.96 -6.34 -33.22
N THR A 226 -10.51 -5.62 -34.20
CA THR A 226 -10.38 -4.19 -34.49
C THR A 226 -11.06 -3.34 -33.40
N PRO A 227 -10.50 -2.19 -32.99
CA PRO A 227 -11.20 -1.27 -32.09
C PRO A 227 -12.10 -0.30 -32.89
N LEU A 228 -13.40 -0.27 -32.57
CA LEU A 228 -14.33 0.76 -33.03
C LEU A 228 -14.50 1.86 -31.98
N ALA A 229 -14.74 3.05 -32.52
CA ALA A 229 -14.65 4.40 -31.98
C ALA A 229 -15.42 4.74 -30.69
N SER A 230 -14.86 5.77 -30.05
CA SER A 230 -15.31 6.62 -28.96
C SER A 230 -16.78 7.07 -29.00
N ILE A 231 -17.40 7.12 -27.81
CA ILE A 231 -18.62 7.90 -27.53
C ILE A 231 -18.24 9.01 -26.51
N PRO A 232 -18.69 10.27 -26.68
CA PRO A 232 -18.28 11.40 -25.85
C PRO A 232 -19.10 11.50 -24.55
N ASN A 233 -18.40 11.81 -23.44
CA ASN A 233 -19.01 12.17 -22.16
C ASN A 233 -19.41 13.65 -22.17
N ILE A 234 -20.71 13.91 -22.00
CA ILE A 234 -21.30 15.22 -21.74
C ILE A 234 -21.20 15.48 -20.24
N VAL A 235 -20.55 16.59 -19.87
CA VAL A 235 -20.52 17.17 -18.52
C VAL A 235 -21.56 18.29 -18.46
N PRO A 236 -22.34 18.42 -17.36
CA PRO A 236 -22.87 19.70 -16.97
C PRO A 236 -22.07 20.30 -15.81
N ASP A 237 -21.60 21.49 -16.13
CA ASP A 237 -21.09 22.62 -15.36
C ASP A 237 -21.94 23.00 -14.13
N ILE A 238 -21.30 23.21 -12.98
CA ILE A 238 -21.81 24.08 -11.91
C ILE A 238 -20.63 24.84 -11.30
N GLN A 239 -20.58 26.15 -11.59
CA GLN A 239 -19.69 27.13 -10.98
C GLN A 239 -20.08 27.48 -9.52
N PRO A 240 -19.12 28.02 -8.74
CA PRO A 240 -19.25 28.23 -7.29
C PRO A 240 -19.80 29.62 -6.94
N SER A 241 -20.56 29.71 -5.85
CA SER A 241 -20.96 30.97 -5.22
C SER A 241 -19.99 31.33 -4.09
N GLN A 242 -19.33 32.47 -4.25
CA GLN A 242 -18.56 33.17 -3.23
C GLN A 242 -19.48 33.86 -2.23
N SER A 243 -19.06 33.93 -0.96
CA SER A 243 -19.38 35.06 -0.09
C SER A 243 -18.16 35.40 0.77
N ASN A 244 -17.73 36.65 0.62
CA ASN A 244 -16.79 37.36 1.48
C ASN A 244 -17.56 37.99 2.66
N GLU A 245 -16.87 38.19 3.79
CA GLU A 245 -16.91 39.35 4.71
C GLU A 245 -16.09 38.96 5.96
N THR A 246 -14.88 39.47 6.24
CA THR A 246 -14.33 40.83 6.53
C THR A 246 -14.64 41.40 7.93
N GLY A 247 -13.58 41.60 8.73
CA GLY A 247 -13.44 42.61 9.80
C GLY A 247 -13.83 42.17 11.23
N MET A 248 -13.23 42.59 12.34
CA MET A 248 -12.24 43.64 12.71
C MET A 248 -11.69 43.27 14.13
N LEU A 249 -10.38 43.31 14.38
CA LEU A 249 -9.59 44.30 15.17
C LEU A 249 -9.82 44.43 16.70
N SER A 250 -8.67 44.60 17.39
CA SER A 250 -8.41 45.29 18.68
C SER A 250 -8.47 44.45 19.96
N ALA A 251 -7.66 44.64 21.02
CA ALA A 251 -6.31 45.15 21.30
C ALA A 251 -6.09 44.92 22.82
N ALA A 252 -4.82 44.90 23.26
CA ALA A 252 -4.21 45.13 24.60
C ALA A 252 -5.13 45.26 25.86
N GLU A 253 -4.78 44.81 27.07
CA GLU A 253 -3.54 45.06 27.82
C GLU A 253 -3.62 44.40 29.22
N THR A 254 -2.46 44.23 29.85
CA THR A 254 -2.17 44.20 31.31
C THR A 254 -2.22 42.87 32.09
N ALA A 255 -1.02 42.49 32.56
CA ALA A 255 -0.75 41.52 33.63
C ALA A 255 -1.14 42.06 35.03
N PRO A 256 -1.12 41.21 36.07
CA PRO A 256 0.09 41.15 36.88
C PRO A 256 0.53 39.75 37.33
N ALA A 257 1.76 39.73 37.83
CA ALA A 257 2.59 38.59 38.19
C ALA A 257 2.03 37.67 39.28
N SER A 258 2.42 36.39 39.21
CA SER A 258 2.62 35.55 40.39
C SER A 258 3.72 34.51 40.12
N THR A 259 4.70 34.57 41.00
CA THR A 259 5.95 33.83 41.08
C THR A 259 5.69 32.35 41.39
N HIS A 260 6.03 31.44 40.46
CA HIS A 260 6.39 30.07 40.83
C HIS A 260 7.48 29.55 39.89
N SER A 261 8.64 29.36 40.49
CA SER A 261 9.83 28.71 39.94
C SER A 261 9.55 27.25 39.59
N HIS A 262 9.49 26.95 38.29
CA HIS A 262 9.75 25.62 37.75
C HIS A 262 10.70 25.80 36.56
N THR A 263 11.94 25.35 36.75
CA THR A 263 12.93 25.16 35.68
C THR A 263 12.40 24.14 34.68
N PRO A 264 12.15 24.51 33.40
CA PRO A 264 12.13 23.55 32.32
C PRO A 264 13.59 23.29 31.94
N ASP A 265 13.97 22.03 31.95
CA ASP A 265 15.23 21.52 31.45
C ASP A 265 15.38 21.95 29.96
N HIS A 266 16.13 23.03 29.71
CA HIS A 266 16.52 23.46 28.38
C HIS A 266 17.61 22.51 27.89
N GLN A 267 17.22 21.43 27.20
CA GLN A 267 18.16 20.67 26.38
C GLN A 267 18.69 21.60 25.27
N VAL A 268 19.93 22.06 25.44
CA VAL A 268 20.70 22.76 24.41
C VAL A 268 20.80 21.83 23.20
N PRO A 269 20.50 22.28 21.96
CA PRO A 269 20.77 21.48 20.77
C PRO A 269 22.27 21.20 20.69
N THR A 270 22.68 19.97 20.97
CA THR A 270 24.09 19.59 20.88
C THR A 270 24.53 19.75 19.43
N THR A 271 25.52 20.60 19.16
CA THR A 271 26.09 20.81 17.83
C THR A 271 27.29 19.90 17.62
N VAL A 272 27.44 19.35 16.42
CA VAL A 272 28.60 18.58 15.97
C VAL A 272 29.44 19.45 15.05
N VAL A 273 30.70 19.69 15.39
CA VAL A 273 31.63 20.48 14.56
C VAL A 273 32.57 19.53 13.83
N SER A 274 32.43 19.38 12.51
CA SER A 274 33.29 18.52 11.69
C SER A 274 34.76 18.94 11.73
N ASN A 275 35.68 18.04 11.34
CA ASN A 275 37.10 18.39 11.24
C ASN A 275 37.38 19.44 10.16
N SER A 276 36.46 19.63 9.20
CA SER A 276 36.50 20.70 8.20
C SER A 276 35.95 22.03 8.72
N GLY A 277 35.46 22.09 9.96
CA GLY A 277 34.91 23.28 10.60
C GLY A 277 33.43 23.55 10.31
N ASN A 278 32.71 22.65 9.63
CA ASN A 278 31.27 22.81 9.43
C ASN A 278 30.51 22.39 10.69
N ILE A 279 29.43 23.12 10.98
CA ILE A 279 28.60 22.87 12.16
C ILE A 279 27.31 22.18 11.71
N TYR A 280 27.07 20.98 12.24
CA TYR A 280 25.85 20.23 12.04
C TYR A 280 25.07 20.14 13.34
N SER A 281 23.75 20.06 13.24
CA SER A 281 22.91 19.61 14.36
C SER A 281 23.23 18.15 14.67
N SER A 282 23.19 17.76 15.95
CA SER A 282 23.22 16.35 16.36
C SER A 282 22.07 15.51 15.75
N LEU A 283 21.02 16.16 15.24
CA LEU A 283 19.96 15.48 14.49
C LEU A 283 20.41 15.02 13.08
N ILE A 284 21.37 15.71 12.47
CA ILE A 284 21.94 15.36 11.17
C ILE A 284 22.94 14.21 11.36
N PHE A 285 23.87 14.38 12.30
CA PHE A 285 24.86 13.37 12.69
C PHE A 285 24.77 13.09 14.19
N PRO A 286 24.04 12.05 14.62
CA PRO A 286 23.91 11.69 16.04
C PRO A 286 25.17 10.98 16.53
N ILE A 287 26.18 11.75 16.97
CA ILE A 287 27.37 11.25 17.64
C ILE A 287 26.97 10.88 19.08
N SER A 288 26.73 9.59 19.33
CA SER A 288 26.22 9.09 20.62
C SER A 288 27.18 8.17 21.37
N SER A 289 28.42 7.99 20.90
CA SER A 289 29.37 7.07 21.54
C SER A 289 30.14 7.74 22.67
N SER A 290 30.17 7.09 23.85
CA SER A 290 31.07 7.44 24.95
C SER A 290 32.52 6.99 24.72
N GLU A 291 32.78 6.25 23.64
CA GLU A 291 34.11 5.74 23.31
C GLU A 291 34.85 6.69 22.34
N PRO A 292 36.01 7.26 22.73
CA PRO A 292 36.75 8.22 21.91
C PRO A 292 37.13 7.69 20.52
N SER A 293 37.49 6.40 20.43
CA SER A 293 37.90 5.75 19.18
C SER A 293 36.80 5.72 18.12
N VAL A 294 35.53 5.61 18.56
CA VAL A 294 34.36 5.59 17.69
C VAL A 294 33.98 7.00 17.25
N VAL A 295 34.10 7.98 18.14
CA VAL A 295 33.88 9.40 17.83
C VAL A 295 34.86 9.87 16.76
N GLU A 296 36.14 9.51 16.86
CA GLU A 296 37.15 9.85 15.83
C GLU A 296 36.80 9.25 14.46
N LYS A 297 36.34 8.00 14.41
CA LYS A 297 35.88 7.36 13.16
C LYS A 297 34.66 8.06 12.58
N GLN A 298 33.70 8.40 13.43
CA GLN A 298 32.51 9.15 13.04
C GLN A 298 32.87 10.51 12.44
N GLN A 299 33.82 11.22 13.06
CA GLN A 299 34.28 12.53 12.59
C GLN A 299 35.03 12.47 11.27
N SER A 300 35.90 11.46 11.12
CA SER A 300 36.61 11.18 9.87
C SER A 300 35.63 10.84 8.73
N ALA A 301 34.58 10.07 9.04
CA ALA A 301 33.55 9.74 8.06
C ALA A 301 32.69 10.95 7.66
N ILE A 302 32.41 11.91 8.57
CA ILE A 302 31.76 13.19 8.19
C ILE A 302 32.65 13.96 7.23
N THR A 303 33.94 14.09 7.55
CA THR A 303 34.94 14.76 6.70
C THR A 303 35.02 14.13 5.31
N THR A 304 34.91 12.80 5.24
CA THR A 304 34.87 12.06 3.98
C THR A 304 33.59 12.37 3.18
N LEU A 305 32.44 12.56 3.83
CA LEU A 305 31.23 12.99 3.13
C LEU A 305 31.32 14.42 2.62
N GLU A 306 31.97 15.31 3.37
CA GLU A 306 32.16 16.72 2.98
C GLU A 306 33.08 16.90 1.77
N SER A 307 34.01 15.96 1.54
CA SER A 307 34.85 15.98 0.34
C SER A 307 34.09 15.57 -0.93
N ILE A 308 32.93 14.92 -0.77
CA ILE A 308 32.10 14.40 -1.87
C ILE A 308 30.88 15.30 -2.08
N PHE A 309 30.28 15.79 -1.01
CA PHE A 309 29.05 16.58 -1.03
C PHE A 309 29.23 17.89 -0.26
N PRO A 310 28.69 19.01 -0.76
CA PRO A 310 28.76 20.28 -0.04
C PRO A 310 27.95 20.20 1.27
N ALA A 311 28.43 20.90 2.30
CA ALA A 311 27.86 20.87 3.65
C ALA A 311 26.36 21.21 3.67
N GLU A 312 25.94 22.24 2.92
CA GLU A 312 24.53 22.63 2.76
C GLU A 312 23.65 21.47 2.29
N ARG A 313 24.18 20.62 1.42
CA ARG A 313 23.47 19.45 0.93
C ARG A 313 23.39 18.36 1.98
N LEU A 314 24.47 18.13 2.73
CA LEU A 314 24.46 17.19 3.86
C LEU A 314 23.42 17.59 4.93
N MET A 315 23.21 18.89 5.14
CA MET A 315 22.21 19.41 6.09
C MET A 315 20.76 19.07 5.73
N ASN A 316 20.47 18.72 4.48
CA ASN A 316 19.13 18.30 4.05
C ASN A 316 18.82 16.83 4.39
N HIS A 317 19.77 16.10 4.98
CA HIS A 317 19.61 14.68 5.30
C HIS A 317 19.84 14.43 6.79
N GLN A 318 19.23 13.36 7.28
CA GLN A 318 19.62 12.75 8.55
C GLN A 318 20.44 11.51 8.25
N PHE A 319 21.44 11.21 9.06
CA PHE A 319 22.27 10.03 8.90
C PHE A 319 22.19 9.14 10.13
N ASP A 320 22.36 7.84 9.92
CA ASP A 320 22.67 6.91 11.00
C ASP A 320 24.06 6.33 10.79
N TRP A 321 24.76 6.10 11.89
CA TRP A 321 26.05 5.44 11.89
C TRP A 321 25.87 3.94 11.67
N ASP A 322 26.53 3.39 10.65
CA ASP A 322 26.66 1.94 10.47
C ASP A 322 28.01 1.47 11.00
N GLU A 323 27.98 0.91 12.20
CA GLU A 323 29.19 0.39 12.88
C GLU A 323 29.91 -0.67 12.06
N LYS A 324 29.18 -1.49 11.29
CA LYS A 324 29.76 -2.60 10.52
C LYS A 324 30.68 -2.11 9.42
N THR A 325 30.31 -1.00 8.79
CA THR A 325 31.07 -0.41 7.67
C THR A 325 31.84 0.82 8.09
N SER A 326 31.64 1.31 9.32
CA SER A 326 32.18 2.57 9.83
C SER A 326 31.88 3.74 8.89
N THR A 327 30.64 3.81 8.38
CA THR A 327 30.17 4.88 7.50
C THR A 327 28.84 5.45 7.94
N TRP A 328 28.58 6.71 7.56
CA TRP A 328 27.29 7.36 7.74
C TRP A 328 26.35 7.01 6.58
N LEU A 329 25.16 6.48 6.89
CA LEU A 329 24.14 6.15 5.89
C LEU A 329 22.99 7.15 5.96
N PRO A 330 22.61 7.79 4.83
CA PRO A 330 21.48 8.71 4.83
C PRO A 330 20.17 7.96 5.11
N LYS A 331 19.28 8.61 5.86
CA LYS A 331 17.85 8.28 5.92
C LYS A 331 17.20 8.89 4.70
N PHE A 332 17.07 8.07 3.66
CA PHE A 332 16.51 8.53 2.39
C PHE A 332 15.08 8.04 2.18
N SER A 333 14.22 8.94 1.70
CA SER A 333 12.90 8.62 1.16
C SER A 333 12.80 9.25 -0.22
N PHE A 334 12.19 8.52 -1.16
CA PHE A 334 11.94 9.06 -2.49
C PHE A 334 11.11 10.34 -2.44
N TRP A 335 11.44 11.28 -3.30
CA TRP A 335 10.72 12.53 -3.42
C TRP A 335 9.28 12.30 -3.88
N LYS A 336 8.36 13.09 -3.32
CA LYS A 336 6.93 13.05 -3.62
C LYS A 336 6.44 14.45 -4.00
N PRO A 337 5.80 14.62 -5.17
CA PRO A 337 5.29 15.91 -5.60
C PRO A 337 4.11 16.36 -4.73
N LYS A 338 3.98 17.68 -4.52
CA LYS A 338 2.84 18.28 -3.81
C LYS A 338 1.49 17.99 -4.49
N SER A 339 1.49 17.81 -5.80
CA SER A 339 0.29 17.45 -6.58
C SER A 339 -0.15 15.99 -6.39
N ASN A 340 0.60 15.16 -5.66
CA ASN A 340 0.46 13.70 -5.58
C ASN A 340 0.54 12.97 -6.93
N VAL A 341 0.91 13.65 -8.01
CA VAL A 341 1.11 13.05 -9.34
C VAL A 341 2.60 12.96 -9.63
N LEU A 342 3.17 11.77 -9.44
CA LEU A 342 4.56 11.49 -9.77
C LEU A 342 4.69 11.23 -11.27
N THR A 343 5.33 12.13 -12.01
CA THR A 343 5.52 12.03 -13.46
C THR A 343 6.81 11.28 -13.81
N VAL A 344 6.94 10.87 -15.07
CA VAL A 344 8.16 10.24 -15.60
C VAL A 344 9.34 11.22 -15.56
N ASP A 345 9.09 12.52 -15.81
CA ASP A 345 10.11 13.58 -15.70
C ASP A 345 10.67 13.67 -14.28
N ASN A 346 9.79 13.73 -13.28
CA ASN A 346 10.20 13.77 -11.87
C ASN A 346 11.08 12.56 -11.50
N ILE A 347 10.72 11.36 -11.95
CA ILE A 347 11.49 10.14 -11.66
C ILE A 347 12.91 10.23 -12.22
N TRP A 348 13.05 10.68 -13.47
CA TRP A 348 14.37 10.79 -14.09
C TRP A 348 15.20 11.93 -13.51
N ARG A 349 14.57 13.07 -13.20
CA ARG A 349 15.27 14.21 -12.56
C ARG A 349 15.77 13.83 -11.17
N GLU A 350 14.96 13.13 -10.38
CA GLU A 350 15.41 12.59 -9.10
C GLU A 350 16.56 11.58 -9.26
N ASP A 351 16.50 10.71 -10.27
CA ASP A 351 17.57 9.77 -10.53
C ASP A 351 18.90 10.44 -10.88
N ARG A 352 18.86 11.50 -11.72
CA ARG A 352 20.05 12.18 -12.23
C ARG A 352 20.60 13.28 -11.35
N PHE A 353 19.72 14.12 -10.82
CA PHE A 353 20.10 15.38 -10.18
C PHE A 353 19.66 15.46 -8.71
N GLY A 354 18.75 14.58 -8.28
CA GLY A 354 18.02 14.77 -7.04
C GLY A 354 16.97 15.87 -7.17
N ILE A 355 16.10 16.00 -6.16
CA ILE A 355 15.05 17.02 -6.09
C ILE A 355 15.04 17.61 -4.68
N ASP A 356 14.77 18.92 -4.56
CA ASP A 356 14.65 19.64 -3.28
C ASP A 356 15.87 19.48 -2.36
N GLY A 357 17.08 19.51 -2.94
CA GLY A 357 18.33 19.36 -2.19
C GLY A 357 18.65 17.93 -1.75
N LEU A 358 17.80 16.95 -2.09
CA LEU A 358 18.05 15.54 -1.80
C LEU A 358 19.15 14.96 -2.73
N PHE A 359 19.76 13.86 -2.31
CA PHE A 359 20.70 13.11 -3.16
C PHE A 359 19.98 12.51 -4.37
N SER A 360 20.68 12.44 -5.49
CA SER A 360 20.20 11.70 -6.65
C SER A 360 20.31 10.19 -6.39
N ILE A 361 19.51 9.41 -7.10
CA ILE A 361 19.60 7.95 -6.98
C ILE A 361 20.95 7.43 -7.48
N GLN A 362 21.56 8.10 -8.46
CA GLN A 362 22.92 7.78 -8.90
C GLN A 362 23.95 8.00 -7.80
N GLU A 363 23.92 9.15 -7.12
CA GLU A 363 24.84 9.46 -6.02
C GLU A 363 24.67 8.47 -4.86
N LEU A 364 23.42 8.14 -4.53
CA LEU A 364 23.13 7.16 -3.49
C LEU A 364 23.73 5.79 -3.80
N ASN A 365 23.58 5.31 -5.04
CA ASN A 365 24.17 4.05 -5.47
C ASN A 365 25.69 4.14 -5.60
N ALA A 366 26.26 5.27 -6.01
CA ALA A 366 27.70 5.45 -6.12
C ALA A 366 28.38 5.40 -4.75
N GLN A 367 27.78 6.06 -3.74
CA GLN A 367 28.40 6.18 -2.42
C GLN A 367 28.07 5.02 -1.47
N TRP A 368 26.83 4.51 -1.52
CA TRP A 368 26.37 3.49 -0.57
C TRP A 368 25.87 2.20 -1.23
N ASP A 369 25.92 2.09 -2.56
CA ASP A 369 25.40 0.97 -3.34
C ASP A 369 23.95 0.61 -2.94
N ALA A 370 23.65 -0.64 -2.56
CA ALA A 370 22.30 -1.02 -2.10
C ALA A 370 22.07 -0.70 -0.61
N ARG A 371 23.09 -0.27 0.14
CA ARG A 371 23.02 -0.14 1.61
C ARG A 371 22.14 1.02 2.07
N TRP A 372 22.06 2.12 1.32
CA TRP A 372 21.16 3.24 1.65
C TRP A 372 19.69 2.82 1.68
N LYS A 373 19.32 1.71 1.03
CA LYS A 373 17.98 1.13 1.05
C LYS A 373 17.68 0.37 2.35
N ARG A 374 18.69 0.11 3.19
CA ARG A 374 18.57 -0.45 4.56
C ARG A 374 17.72 -1.72 4.67
N ASN A 375 17.78 -2.58 3.64
CA ASN A 375 16.90 -3.75 3.49
C ASN A 375 15.39 -3.44 3.57
N ASN A 376 14.98 -2.17 3.43
CA ASN A 376 13.59 -1.76 3.44
C ASN A 376 12.92 -2.20 2.13
N HIS A 377 11.92 -3.07 2.25
CA HIS A 377 11.22 -3.63 1.10
C HIS A 377 10.52 -2.54 0.26
N SER A 378 9.93 -1.51 0.87
CA SER A 378 9.24 -0.47 0.10
C SER A 378 10.22 0.35 -0.71
N ILE A 379 11.31 0.82 -0.10
CA ILE A 379 12.38 1.54 -0.81
C ILE A 379 12.94 0.68 -1.96
N LYS A 380 13.11 -0.63 -1.74
CA LYS A 380 13.54 -1.58 -2.79
C LYS A 380 12.54 -1.69 -3.93
N GLN A 381 11.25 -1.86 -3.62
CA GLN A 381 10.19 -1.91 -4.63
C GLN A 381 10.11 -0.60 -5.41
N GLU A 382 10.21 0.53 -4.71
CA GLU A 382 10.16 1.85 -5.32
C GLU A 382 11.35 2.10 -6.24
N ALA A 383 12.55 1.77 -5.78
CA ALA A 383 13.75 1.78 -6.61
C ALA A 383 13.60 0.87 -7.84
N TYR A 384 13.01 -0.33 -7.68
CA TYR A 384 12.87 -1.28 -8.77
C TYR A 384 11.98 -0.75 -9.90
N TRP A 385 10.79 -0.23 -9.58
CA TRP A 385 9.86 0.24 -10.62
C TRP A 385 10.33 1.57 -11.23
N ARG A 386 10.89 2.50 -10.44
CA ARG A 386 11.52 3.74 -10.97
C ARG A 386 12.69 3.43 -11.89
N LYS A 387 13.49 2.41 -11.57
CA LYS A 387 14.60 1.96 -12.41
C LYS A 387 14.15 1.47 -13.78
N LYS A 388 12.96 0.89 -13.93
CA LYS A 388 12.42 0.54 -15.27
C LYS A 388 12.27 1.78 -16.15
N VAL A 389 11.70 2.84 -15.58
CA VAL A 389 11.48 4.13 -16.26
C VAL A 389 12.81 4.76 -16.66
N VAL A 390 13.76 4.82 -15.72
CA VAL A 390 15.11 5.34 -15.99
C VAL A 390 15.82 4.52 -17.06
N ASN A 391 15.75 3.19 -16.99
CA ASN A 391 16.42 2.31 -17.96
C ASN A 391 15.93 2.52 -19.39
N ILE A 392 14.63 2.74 -19.61
CA ILE A 392 14.13 2.98 -20.98
C ILE A 392 14.60 4.34 -21.50
N ILE A 393 14.60 5.38 -20.67
CA ILE A 393 15.12 6.71 -21.05
C ILE A 393 16.61 6.61 -21.36
N ASP A 394 17.37 5.89 -20.56
CA ASP A 394 18.81 5.67 -20.76
C ASP A 394 19.09 4.90 -22.04
N THR A 395 18.28 3.89 -22.32
CA THR A 395 18.39 3.10 -23.56
C THR A 395 18.11 3.96 -24.79
N LEU A 396 17.09 4.80 -24.74
CA LEU A 396 16.77 5.75 -25.81
C LEU A 396 17.87 6.80 -25.97
N SER A 397 18.38 7.34 -24.86
CA SER A 397 19.40 8.39 -24.85
C SER A 397 20.77 7.94 -25.38
N ARG A 398 21.04 6.62 -25.45
CA ARG A 398 22.26 6.07 -26.06
C ARG A 398 22.19 5.97 -27.58
N LYS A 399 21.03 6.21 -28.20
CA LYS A 399 20.90 6.19 -29.66
C LYS A 399 21.61 7.40 -30.30
N PRO A 400 22.13 7.28 -31.53
CA PRO A 400 22.73 8.41 -32.25
C PRO A 400 21.74 9.57 -32.37
N ASN A 401 22.17 10.80 -32.04
CA ASN A 401 21.34 12.01 -32.03
C ASN A 401 20.21 12.05 -30.98
N TRP A 402 20.24 11.15 -29.99
CA TRP A 402 19.33 11.20 -28.85
C TRP A 402 20.03 11.74 -27.62
N ASN A 403 19.26 12.41 -26.76
CA ASN A 403 19.65 12.78 -25.41
C ASN A 403 18.41 12.63 -24.50
N GLY A 404 18.58 12.85 -23.19
CA GLY A 404 17.46 12.73 -22.23
C GLY A 404 16.23 13.54 -22.66
N THR A 405 16.42 14.79 -23.08
CA THR A 405 15.33 15.68 -23.52
C THR A 405 14.58 15.14 -24.75
N ILE A 406 15.31 14.64 -25.76
CA ILE A 406 14.71 14.04 -26.96
C ILE A 406 13.98 12.74 -26.61
N ALA A 407 14.57 11.91 -25.75
CA ALA A 407 13.93 10.69 -25.26
C ALA A 407 12.62 11.00 -24.52
N PHE A 408 12.61 12.04 -23.69
CA PHE A 408 11.40 12.51 -23.02
C PHE A 408 10.33 12.98 -23.97
N ARG A 409 10.70 13.82 -24.93
CA ARG A 409 9.76 14.37 -25.92
C ARG A 409 9.11 13.24 -26.72
N PHE A 410 9.91 12.28 -27.20
CA PHE A 410 9.41 11.09 -27.87
C PHE A 410 8.40 10.32 -27.02
N LEU A 411 8.76 10.00 -25.78
CA LEU A 411 7.87 9.23 -24.90
C LEU A 411 6.57 10.00 -24.66
N HIS A 412 6.65 11.31 -24.43
CA HIS A 412 5.48 12.15 -24.19
C HIS A 412 4.58 12.25 -25.42
N ASP A 413 5.14 12.40 -26.62
CA ASP A 413 4.37 12.57 -27.86
C ASP A 413 3.69 11.26 -28.28
N VAL A 414 4.39 10.13 -28.18
CA VAL A 414 3.93 8.84 -28.70
C VAL A 414 3.16 8.03 -27.66
N TYR A 415 3.52 8.14 -26.38
CA TYR A 415 2.97 7.33 -25.28
C TYR A 415 2.26 8.17 -24.21
N LYS A 416 1.73 9.34 -24.60
CA LYS A 416 1.03 10.29 -23.71
C LYS A 416 0.02 9.62 -22.78
N THR A 417 -0.76 8.68 -23.31
CA THR A 417 -1.83 8.01 -22.54
C THR A 417 -1.31 7.07 -21.46
N GLN A 418 -0.13 6.47 -21.67
CA GLN A 418 0.54 5.57 -20.75
C GLN A 418 1.41 6.34 -19.74
N MET A 419 1.80 7.58 -20.05
CA MET A 419 2.63 8.45 -19.21
C MET A 419 1.85 9.33 -18.23
N LYS A 420 0.55 9.08 -18.00
CA LYS A 420 -0.28 9.83 -17.04
C LYS A 420 0.38 9.93 -15.65
N THR A 421 0.96 8.83 -15.20
CA THR A 421 1.80 8.79 -14.00
C THR A 421 3.03 7.93 -14.29
N GLY A 422 4.11 8.16 -13.55
CA GLY A 422 5.31 7.35 -13.61
C GLY A 422 5.07 5.89 -13.22
N ARG A 423 4.09 5.63 -12.34
CA ARG A 423 3.71 4.27 -11.96
C ARG A 423 2.98 3.55 -13.10
N THR A 424 1.97 4.19 -13.68
CA THR A 424 1.25 3.67 -14.86
C THR A 424 2.21 3.36 -16.00
N PHE A 425 3.17 4.27 -16.24
CA PHE A 425 4.18 4.04 -17.27
C PHE A 425 5.12 2.88 -16.93
N SER A 426 5.58 2.77 -15.68
CA SER A 426 6.38 1.62 -15.24
C SER A 426 5.66 0.28 -15.38
N ASP A 427 4.36 0.23 -15.10
CA ASP A 427 3.56 -0.99 -15.23
C ASP A 427 3.35 -1.34 -16.71
N TYR A 428 3.26 -0.34 -17.58
CA TYR A 428 3.27 -0.52 -19.03
C TYR A 428 4.62 -1.05 -19.56
N LEU A 429 5.75 -0.79 -18.89
CA LEU A 429 7.09 -1.27 -19.28
C LEU A 429 7.30 -2.76 -18.95
N THR A 430 6.87 -3.60 -19.89
CA THR A 430 7.18 -5.03 -19.97
C THR A 430 8.32 -5.27 -20.96
N ARG A 431 8.84 -6.49 -21.05
CA ARG A 431 9.87 -6.83 -22.06
C ARG A 431 9.38 -6.57 -23.49
N ALA A 432 8.12 -6.90 -23.78
CA ALA A 432 7.53 -6.74 -25.11
C ALA A 432 7.32 -5.26 -25.46
N THR A 433 6.69 -4.50 -24.57
CA THR A 433 6.42 -3.07 -24.78
C THR A 433 7.71 -2.24 -24.78
N THR A 434 8.72 -2.62 -23.99
CA THR A 434 10.05 -1.99 -24.02
C THR A 434 10.69 -2.13 -25.40
N ALA A 435 10.63 -3.33 -26.00
CA ALA A 435 11.14 -3.55 -27.35
C ALA A 435 10.37 -2.72 -28.40
N GLN A 436 9.04 -2.68 -28.31
CA GLN A 436 8.19 -1.86 -29.18
C GLN A 436 8.52 -0.36 -29.09
N ILE A 437 8.73 0.16 -27.88
CA ILE A 437 9.13 1.57 -27.66
C ILE A 437 10.47 1.86 -28.34
N ILE A 438 11.44 0.95 -28.17
CA ILE A 438 12.77 1.10 -28.78
C ILE A 438 12.66 1.05 -30.31
N GLU A 439 11.85 0.17 -30.89
CA GLU A 439 11.64 0.09 -32.32
C GLU A 439 10.96 1.35 -32.88
N ALA A 440 9.86 1.78 -32.26
CA ALA A 440 9.11 2.98 -32.64
C ALA A 440 9.95 4.27 -32.56
N SER A 441 10.96 4.30 -31.69
CA SER A 441 11.89 5.42 -31.61
C SER A 441 12.72 5.60 -32.89
N GLY A 442 12.90 4.56 -33.71
CA GLY A 442 13.68 4.64 -34.95
C GLY A 442 13.07 5.55 -36.02
N SER A 443 11.77 5.80 -35.99
CA SER A 443 11.06 6.67 -36.95
C SER A 443 10.82 8.09 -36.44
N TYR A 444 11.10 8.38 -35.17
CA TYR A 444 10.74 9.65 -34.53
C TYR A 444 11.73 10.79 -34.79
N VAL A 445 13.02 10.48 -34.95
CA VAL A 445 14.07 11.48 -35.27
C VAL A 445 14.55 11.18 -36.68
N LYS A 446 13.96 11.87 -37.66
CA LYS A 446 14.49 11.99 -39.03
C LYS A 446 14.87 13.43 -39.30
#